data_AF-X6J416-F1
#
_entry.id   AF-X6J416-F1
#
_cell.length_a   1.000
_cell.length_b   1.000
_cell.length_c   1.000
_cell.angle_alpha   90.00
_cell.angle_beta   90.00
_cell.angle_gamma   90.00
#
_symmetry.space_group_name_H-M   'P 1'
#
loop_
_entity.id
_entity.type
_entity.pdbx_description
1 polymer ?
#
loop_
_entity_poly.entity_id
_entity_poly.type
_entity_poly.pdbx_seq_one_letter_code
_entity_poly.pdbx_strand_id
1 'polypeptide(L)'
;MITSQIKPRRWRRSRLFWTRQRTVAVFSYRYDAHLVADLITNIDPVVDGWIAYDDRGATGVFSSEPQRRRILLDAAHEAAADWILAIDPDERLERGTAERIGQLTGDYRRMAWGFRLRELYSPTEYRVDGMWAEKFQYRLFRAYDPAKYRPEDLHGLWYPPDLGFKARNQRAQPLSFKDDGAEAADRPPQSLPPP
;
A
#
# COMPACT_ATOMS: atom_id res chain seq x y z
N MET A 1 -11.59 -4.87 17.27
CA MET A 1 -12.33 -3.59 17.29
C MET A 1 -11.90 -2.75 16.09
N ILE A 2 -12.82 -2.10 15.38
CA ILE A 2 -12.43 -1.18 14.30
C ILE A 2 -12.11 0.19 14.90
N THR A 3 -11.04 0.82 14.44
CA THR A 3 -10.72 2.23 14.70
C THR A 3 -10.45 2.91 13.36
N SER A 4 -10.86 4.17 13.20
CA SER A 4 -10.64 4.88 11.95
C SER A 4 -10.45 6.37 12.15
N GLN A 5 -9.78 6.99 11.18
CA GLN A 5 -9.68 8.44 11.06
C GLN A 5 -9.82 8.79 9.57
N ILE A 6 -10.89 9.49 9.21
CA ILE A 6 -11.15 9.91 7.83
C ILE A 6 -11.00 11.42 7.71
N LYS A 7 -10.21 11.87 6.73
CA LYS A 7 -9.98 13.27 6.38
C LYS A 7 -10.92 13.70 5.24
N PRO A 8 -11.10 15.01 5.03
CA PRO A 8 -11.73 15.52 3.83
C PRO A 8 -11.03 15.02 2.56
N ARG A 9 -11.79 14.80 1.49
CA ARG A 9 -11.25 14.40 0.18
C ARG A 9 -10.25 15.43 -0.33
N ARG A 10 -9.03 15.00 -0.63
CA ARG A 10 -8.05 15.84 -1.32
C ARG A 10 -8.33 15.84 -2.82
N TRP A 11 -8.04 16.97 -3.44
CA TRP A 11 -7.97 17.03 -4.89
C TRP A 11 -6.67 16.39 -5.36
N ARG A 12 -6.76 15.47 -6.33
CA ARG A 12 -5.59 14.82 -6.94
C ARG A 12 -5.54 15.18 -8.41
N ARG A 13 -4.35 15.60 -8.86
CA ARG A 13 -4.08 15.94 -10.25
C ARG A 13 -3.92 14.63 -11.02
N SER A 14 -4.86 14.32 -11.90
CA SER A 14 -4.65 13.28 -12.92
C SER A 14 -3.91 13.88 -14.12
N ARG A 15 -3.52 13.02 -15.08
CA ARG A 15 -2.82 13.45 -16.30
C ARG A 15 -3.62 14.45 -17.16
N LEU A 16 -4.95 14.51 -17.03
CA LEU A 16 -5.80 15.42 -17.82
C LEU A 16 -6.78 16.27 -17.00
N PHE A 17 -7.16 15.86 -15.78
CA PHE A 17 -8.19 16.55 -14.98
C PHE A 17 -7.89 16.54 -13.48
N TRP A 18 -8.45 17.48 -12.74
CA TRP A 18 -8.49 17.43 -11.29
C TRP A 18 -9.63 16.50 -10.84
N THR A 19 -9.37 15.57 -9.93
CA THR A 19 -10.38 14.63 -9.42
C THR A 19 -10.38 14.61 -7.90
N ARG A 20 -11.54 14.49 -7.25
CA ARG A 20 -11.67 14.32 -5.80
C ARG A 20 -11.78 12.83 -5.45
N GLN A 21 -10.64 12.13 -5.45
CA GLN A 21 -10.57 10.71 -5.09
C GLN A 21 -10.22 10.58 -3.61
N ARG A 22 -10.89 9.67 -2.90
CA ARG A 22 -10.59 9.29 -1.53
C ARG A 22 -9.75 8.02 -1.52
N THR A 23 -8.50 8.12 -1.07
CA THR A 23 -7.63 6.97 -0.82
C THR A 23 -7.65 6.64 0.67
N VAL A 24 -8.09 5.45 1.06
CA VAL A 24 -8.15 5.01 2.46
C VAL A 24 -7.15 3.87 2.66
N ALA A 25 -6.31 3.96 3.69
CA ALA A 25 -5.50 2.83 4.10
C ALA A 25 -6.30 1.86 4.98
N VAL A 26 -6.07 0.57 4.80
CA VAL A 26 -6.64 -0.48 5.64
C VAL A 26 -5.53 -1.37 6.17
N PHE A 27 -5.60 -1.70 7.46
CA PHE A 27 -4.63 -2.59 8.11
C PHE A 27 -5.24 -3.29 9.32
N SER A 28 -4.64 -4.40 9.74
CA SER A 28 -5.01 -5.08 11.00
C SER A 28 -3.76 -5.33 11.81
N TYR A 29 -3.88 -5.30 13.15
CA TYR A 29 -2.73 -5.51 14.03
C TYR A 29 -3.13 -6.30 15.28
N ARG A 30 -2.16 -7.01 15.85
CA ARG A 30 -2.25 -7.68 17.15
C ARG A 30 -0.95 -7.52 17.93
N TYR A 31 0.10 -8.21 17.50
CA TYR A 31 1.42 -8.23 18.17
C TYR A 31 2.31 -7.04 17.78
N ASP A 32 1.98 -6.43 16.66
CA ASP A 32 2.62 -5.34 15.94
C ASP A 32 1.97 -3.97 16.25
N ALA A 33 1.13 -3.89 17.28
CA ALA A 33 0.47 -2.66 17.71
C ALA A 33 1.46 -1.50 17.99
N HIS A 34 2.68 -1.82 18.43
CA HIS A 34 3.74 -0.87 18.69
C HIS A 34 4.27 -0.18 17.41
N LEU A 35 4.03 -0.76 16.23
CA LEU A 35 4.46 -0.23 14.93
C LEU A 35 3.41 0.68 14.27
N VAL A 36 2.18 0.70 14.81
CA VAL A 36 1.03 1.39 14.19
C VAL A 36 1.22 2.92 14.14
N ALA A 37 1.81 3.52 15.17
CA ALA A 37 2.04 4.97 15.21
C ALA A 37 2.97 5.42 14.06
N ASP A 38 4.06 4.69 13.85
CA ASP A 38 5.01 4.98 12.78
C ASP A 38 4.43 4.68 11.39
N LEU A 39 3.62 3.61 11.26
CA LEU A 39 2.87 3.35 10.03
C LEU A 39 1.96 4.54 9.69
N ILE A 40 1.16 5.02 10.64
CA ILE A 40 0.24 6.14 10.43
C ILE A 40 1.00 7.38 9.97
N THR A 41 2.11 7.74 10.65
CA THR A 41 2.98 8.85 10.23
C THR A 41 3.50 8.67 8.80
N ASN A 42 3.91 7.45 8.42
CA ASN A 42 4.44 7.16 7.09
C ASN A 42 3.38 7.30 5.98
N ILE A 43 2.13 6.90 6.23
CA ILE A 43 1.06 6.94 5.22
C ILE A 43 0.25 8.25 5.23
N ASP A 44 0.29 9.04 6.31
CA ASP A 44 -0.44 10.30 6.48
C ASP A 44 -0.38 11.26 5.28
N PRO A 45 0.78 11.52 4.65
CA PRO A 45 0.86 12.42 3.50
C PRO A 45 0.17 11.85 2.26
N VAL A 46 -0.01 10.53 2.20
CA VAL A 46 -0.46 9.80 1.01
C VAL A 46 -1.97 9.62 1.00
N VAL A 47 -2.56 9.29 2.15
CA VAL A 47 -3.96 8.86 2.25
C VAL A 47 -4.87 9.96 2.80
N ASP A 48 -6.15 9.83 2.45
CA ASP A 48 -7.25 10.68 2.93
C ASP A 48 -7.87 10.11 4.23
N GLY A 49 -7.25 9.10 4.83
CA GLY A 49 -7.69 8.46 6.06
C GLY A 49 -7.22 7.02 6.17
N TRP A 50 -7.43 6.43 7.34
CA TRP A 50 -7.10 5.05 7.62
C TRP A 50 -8.20 4.36 8.43
N ILE A 51 -8.29 3.05 8.27
CA ILE A 51 -9.18 2.16 9.01
C ILE A 51 -8.36 0.98 9.48
N ALA A 52 -8.38 0.71 10.78
CA ALA A 52 -7.62 -0.33 11.42
C ALA A 52 -8.52 -1.34 12.11
N TYR A 53 -8.17 -2.62 12.04
CA TYR A 53 -8.77 -3.67 12.85
C TYR A 53 -7.81 -4.06 13.99
N ASP A 54 -8.15 -3.68 15.22
CA ASP A 54 -7.43 -4.04 16.44
C ASP A 54 -7.87 -5.43 16.92
N ASP A 55 -6.99 -6.42 16.77
CA ASP A 55 -7.25 -7.82 17.11
C ASP A 55 -6.64 -8.22 18.47
N ARG A 56 -6.16 -7.27 19.28
CA ARG A 56 -5.52 -7.56 20.59
C ARG A 56 -6.47 -8.23 21.59
N GLY A 57 -7.77 -7.99 21.47
CA GLY A 57 -8.80 -8.59 22.32
C GLY A 57 -9.23 -10.00 21.91
N ALA A 58 -8.72 -10.55 20.81
CA ALA A 58 -9.11 -11.89 20.37
C ALA A 58 -8.55 -12.97 21.31
N THR A 59 -9.39 -13.95 21.66
CA THR A 59 -9.05 -15.07 22.54
C THR A 59 -8.52 -16.30 21.79
N GLY A 60 -8.68 -16.35 20.46
CA GLY A 60 -8.15 -17.41 19.60
C GLY A 60 -6.66 -17.26 19.30
N VAL A 61 -5.99 -18.39 19.05
CA VAL A 61 -4.58 -18.43 18.58
C VAL A 61 -4.47 -17.85 17.17
N PHE A 62 -5.46 -18.12 16.30
CA PHE A 62 -5.56 -17.57 14.96
C PHE A 62 -6.90 -16.85 14.78
N SER A 63 -6.90 -15.56 14.48
CA SER A 63 -8.08 -14.88 13.95
C SER A 63 -8.18 -15.14 12.45
N SER A 64 -9.40 -15.27 11.93
CA SER A 64 -9.64 -15.56 10.51
C SER A 64 -9.26 -14.36 9.65
N GLU A 65 -8.15 -14.47 8.91
CA GLU A 65 -7.69 -13.42 8.00
C GLU A 65 -8.75 -13.01 6.98
N PRO A 66 -9.47 -13.96 6.32
CA PRO A 66 -10.52 -13.56 5.40
C PRO A 66 -11.63 -12.74 6.03
N GLN A 67 -11.99 -13.02 7.29
CA GLN A 67 -12.98 -12.22 8.02
C GLN A 67 -12.44 -10.83 8.34
N ARG A 68 -11.19 -10.70 8.81
CA ARG A 68 -10.57 -9.39 9.07
C ARG A 68 -10.55 -8.52 7.81
N ARG A 69 -10.11 -9.10 6.69
CA ARG A 69 -10.09 -8.42 5.38
C ARG A 69 -11.49 -7.98 4.95
N ARG A 70 -12.50 -8.86 5.08
CA ARG A 70 -13.89 -8.52 4.75
C ARG A 70 -14.38 -7.31 5.55
N ILE A 71 -14.16 -7.32 6.86
CA ILE A 71 -14.54 -6.23 7.77
C ILE A 71 -13.86 -4.91 7.36
N LEU A 72 -12.57 -4.95 7.02
CA LEU A 72 -11.83 -3.77 6.55
C LEU A 72 -12.36 -3.24 5.20
N LEU A 73 -12.72 -4.13 4.28
CA LEU A 73 -13.28 -3.76 2.98
C LEU A 73 -14.68 -3.15 3.13
N ASP A 74 -15.53 -3.71 4.00
CA ASP A 74 -16.85 -3.17 4.34
C ASP A 74 -16.71 -1.75 4.90
N ALA A 75 -15.83 -1.56 5.89
CA ALA A 75 -15.60 -0.24 6.50
C ALA A 75 -15.02 0.78 5.50
N ALA A 76 -14.12 0.36 4.60
CA ALA A 76 -13.59 1.23 3.55
C ALA A 76 -14.68 1.64 2.54
N HIS A 77 -15.60 0.73 2.23
CA HIS A 77 -16.75 1.02 1.37
C HIS A 77 -17.70 2.02 2.02
N GLU A 78 -18.03 1.85 3.31
CA GLU A 78 -18.83 2.79 4.10
C GLU A 78 -18.18 4.17 4.19
N ALA A 79 -16.86 4.23 4.26
CA ALA A 79 -16.08 5.47 4.21
C ALA A 79 -16.04 6.10 2.80
N ALA A 80 -16.75 5.57 1.81
CA ALA A 80 -16.77 6.00 0.42
C ALA A 80 -15.35 6.12 -0.18
N ALA A 81 -14.49 5.14 0.12
CA ALA A 81 -13.18 5.05 -0.50
C ALA A 81 -13.33 4.87 -2.02
N ASP A 82 -12.53 5.59 -2.79
CA ASP A 82 -12.35 5.32 -4.23
C ASP A 82 -11.19 4.35 -4.45
N TRP A 83 -10.19 4.43 -3.57
CA TRP A 83 -8.98 3.63 -3.59
C TRP A 83 -8.67 3.11 -2.19
N ILE A 84 -8.21 1.87 -2.14
CA ILE A 84 -7.83 1.19 -0.91
C ILE A 84 -6.33 0.89 -0.99
N LEU A 85 -5.61 1.28 0.06
CA LEU A 85 -4.22 0.89 0.30
C LEU A 85 -4.20 -0.13 1.45
N ALA A 86 -4.11 -1.41 1.13
CA ALA A 86 -3.89 -2.44 2.13
C ALA A 86 -2.40 -2.47 2.51
N ILE A 87 -2.07 -2.34 3.78
CA ILE A 87 -0.67 -2.28 4.24
C ILE A 87 -0.56 -2.95 5.61
N ASP A 88 0.55 -3.63 5.88
CA ASP A 88 0.75 -4.27 7.20
C ASP A 88 1.53 -3.33 8.15
N PRO A 89 1.34 -3.43 9.48
CA PRO A 89 1.99 -2.54 10.45
C PRO A 89 3.52 -2.59 10.48
N ASP A 90 4.13 -3.66 9.98
CA ASP A 90 5.59 -3.79 9.82
C ASP A 90 6.10 -3.29 8.45
N GLU A 91 5.21 -2.92 7.53
CA GLU A 91 5.56 -2.38 6.22
C GLU A 91 5.71 -0.84 6.25
N ARG A 92 6.61 -0.30 5.45
CA ARG A 92 6.78 1.15 5.26
C ARG A 92 6.87 1.49 3.79
N LEU A 93 6.21 2.58 3.39
CA LEU A 93 6.36 3.17 2.08
C LEU A 93 7.65 3.97 2.01
N GLU A 94 8.43 3.73 0.95
CA GLU A 94 9.55 4.60 0.61
C GLU A 94 9.08 6.03 0.31
N ARG A 95 9.93 7.01 0.60
CA ARG A 95 9.60 8.44 0.49
C ARG A 95 9.06 8.83 -0.90
N GLY A 96 9.61 8.23 -1.97
CA GLY A 96 9.17 8.47 -3.36
C GLY A 96 7.86 7.77 -3.75
N THR A 97 7.43 6.76 -2.99
CA THR A 97 6.17 6.03 -3.23
C THR A 97 4.95 6.88 -2.89
N ALA A 98 5.07 7.74 -1.87
CA ALA A 98 4.02 8.66 -1.43
C ALA A 98 3.53 9.58 -2.56
N GLU A 99 4.44 10.26 -3.24
CA GLU A 99 4.12 11.13 -4.38
C GLU A 99 3.50 10.33 -5.54
N ARG A 100 4.01 9.12 -5.77
CA ARG A 100 3.56 8.27 -6.86
C ARG A 100 2.14 7.78 -6.66
N ILE A 101 1.76 7.39 -5.44
CA ILE A 101 0.39 6.95 -5.14
C ILE A 101 -0.64 8.02 -5.53
N GLY A 102 -0.36 9.30 -5.26
CA GLY A 102 -1.25 10.39 -5.68
C GLY A 102 -1.46 10.47 -7.20
N GLN A 103 -0.45 10.13 -8.00
CA GLN A 103 -0.55 10.07 -9.47
C GLN A 103 -1.31 8.82 -9.93
N LEU A 104 -1.07 7.67 -9.27
CA LEU A 104 -1.69 6.40 -9.61
C LEU A 104 -3.20 6.38 -9.31
N THR A 105 -3.63 7.11 -8.29
CA THR A 105 -5.04 7.19 -7.88
C THR A 105 -5.85 8.25 -8.64
N GLY A 106 -5.23 8.99 -9.57
CA GLY A 106 -5.93 9.96 -10.43
C GLY A 106 -6.74 9.34 -11.58
N ASP A 107 -6.67 8.03 -11.80
CA ASP A 107 -7.42 7.30 -12.84
C ASP A 107 -8.76 6.74 -12.28
N TYR A 108 -9.77 6.62 -13.13
CA TYR A 108 -11.07 6.02 -12.80
C TYR A 108 -11.17 4.52 -13.14
N ARG A 109 -10.17 3.98 -13.84
CA ARG A 109 -10.15 2.57 -14.24
C ARG A 109 -10.00 1.63 -13.03
N ARG A 110 -10.55 0.42 -13.15
CA ARG A 110 -10.31 -0.68 -12.19
C ARG A 110 -8.86 -1.16 -12.32
N MET A 111 -8.02 -0.59 -11.49
CA MET A 111 -6.57 -0.83 -11.47
C MET A 111 -6.17 -1.41 -10.11
N ALA A 112 -5.18 -2.29 -10.14
CA ALA A 112 -4.46 -2.74 -8.97
C ALA A 112 -2.95 -2.53 -9.21
N TRP A 113 -2.31 -1.82 -8.30
CA TRP A 113 -0.91 -1.43 -8.38
C TRP A 113 -0.08 -2.28 -7.42
N GLY A 114 0.89 -2.98 -8.00
CA GLY A 114 1.90 -3.76 -7.30
C GLY A 114 3.09 -2.89 -6.94
N PHE A 115 3.51 -2.92 -5.68
CA PHE A 115 4.76 -2.31 -5.22
C PHE A 115 5.79 -3.39 -4.97
N ARG A 116 7.08 -3.05 -5.15
CA ARG A 116 8.16 -3.95 -4.73
C ARG A 116 8.18 -4.01 -3.21
N LEU A 117 8.22 -5.22 -2.67
CA LEU A 117 8.45 -5.44 -1.26
C LEU A 117 9.94 -5.68 -1.04
N ARG A 118 10.54 -4.89 -0.15
CA ARG A 118 11.95 -5.05 0.26
C ARG A 118 11.98 -5.51 1.69
N GLU A 119 12.63 -6.64 1.93
CA GLU A 119 12.82 -7.16 3.28
C GLU A 119 14.11 -6.60 3.86
N LEU A 120 13.96 -5.89 4.98
CA LEU A 120 15.07 -5.30 5.70
C LEU A 120 15.92 -6.42 6.33
N TYR A 121 17.21 -6.38 6.08
CA TYR A 121 18.21 -7.17 6.79
C TYR A 121 18.74 -6.41 8.01
N SER A 122 18.83 -5.08 7.89
CA SER A 122 19.13 -4.14 8.97
C SER A 122 18.26 -2.88 8.78
N PRO A 123 18.24 -1.91 9.72
CA PRO A 123 17.45 -0.69 9.57
C PRO A 123 17.72 0.11 8.29
N THR A 124 18.88 -0.09 7.67
CA THR A 124 19.34 0.65 6.48
C THR A 124 19.63 -0.24 5.28
N GLU A 125 19.58 -1.56 5.44
CA GLU A 125 19.94 -2.50 4.38
C GLU A 125 18.78 -3.46 4.12
N TYR A 126 18.55 -3.74 2.85
CA TYR A 126 17.48 -4.63 2.42
C TYR A 126 17.97 -5.59 1.35
N ARG A 127 17.31 -6.74 1.28
CA ARG A 127 17.68 -7.79 0.34
C ARG A 127 17.22 -7.47 -1.07
N VAL A 128 18.13 -7.65 -2.02
CA VAL A 128 17.92 -7.45 -3.47
C VAL A 128 18.42 -8.63 -4.29
N ASP A 129 18.76 -9.75 -3.64
CA ASP A 129 19.26 -10.97 -4.25
C ASP A 129 18.11 -11.90 -4.66
N GLY A 130 18.25 -12.56 -5.82
CA GLY A 130 17.36 -13.63 -6.29
C GLY A 130 15.86 -13.29 -6.20
N MET A 131 15.10 -14.20 -5.60
CA MET A 131 13.64 -14.06 -5.43
C MET A 131 13.22 -12.83 -4.61
N TRP A 132 14.08 -12.31 -3.73
CA TRP A 132 13.79 -11.11 -2.93
C TRP A 132 13.82 -9.84 -3.78
N ALA A 133 14.59 -9.85 -4.87
CA ALA A 133 14.65 -8.75 -5.83
C ALA A 133 13.33 -8.53 -6.56
N GLU A 134 12.57 -9.61 -6.74
CA GLU A 134 11.39 -9.70 -7.61
C GLU A 134 10.07 -9.72 -6.84
N LYS A 135 10.09 -9.64 -5.51
CA LYS A 135 8.87 -9.70 -4.69
C LYS A 135 8.01 -8.46 -4.92
N PHE A 136 6.77 -8.68 -5.36
CA PHE A 136 5.75 -7.64 -5.53
C PHE A 136 4.49 -7.97 -4.73
N GLN A 137 3.81 -6.94 -4.26
CA GLN A 137 2.50 -7.07 -3.65
C GLN A 137 1.54 -5.99 -4.18
N TYR A 138 0.34 -6.42 -4.57
CA TYR A 138 -0.72 -5.55 -5.10
C TYR A 138 -1.53 -4.93 -3.95
N ARG A 139 -0.94 -3.92 -3.32
CA ARG A 139 -1.47 -3.28 -2.11
C ARG A 139 -2.39 -2.08 -2.37
N LEU A 140 -2.29 -1.41 -3.52
CA LEU A 140 -3.16 -0.28 -3.88
C LEU A 140 -4.12 -0.66 -5.00
N PHE A 141 -5.42 -0.58 -4.76
CA PHE A 141 -6.42 -0.95 -5.76
C PHE A 141 -7.67 -0.08 -5.67
N ARG A 142 -8.41 -0.02 -6.78
CA ARG A 142 -9.71 0.66 -6.83
C ARG A 142 -10.68 -0.03 -5.86
N ALA A 143 -11.36 0.75 -5.03
CA ALA A 143 -12.43 0.25 -4.19
C ALA A 143 -13.52 -0.44 -5.05
N TYR A 144 -14.11 -1.48 -4.49
CA TYR A 144 -15.16 -2.27 -5.13
C TYR A 144 -16.22 -2.60 -4.09
N ASP A 145 -17.36 -3.11 -4.56
CA ASP A 145 -18.44 -3.58 -3.69
C ASP A 145 -17.97 -4.81 -2.88
N PRO A 146 -17.86 -4.70 -1.55
CA PRO A 146 -17.40 -5.79 -0.70
C PRO A 146 -18.23 -7.06 -0.83
N ALA A 147 -19.50 -6.99 -1.25
CA ALA A 147 -20.34 -8.18 -1.50
C ALA A 147 -19.71 -9.16 -2.52
N LYS A 148 -18.76 -8.68 -3.33
CA LYS A 148 -18.02 -9.47 -4.32
C LYS A 148 -16.72 -10.07 -3.78
N TYR A 149 -16.36 -9.78 -2.54
CA TYR A 149 -15.23 -10.39 -1.86
C TYR A 149 -15.48 -11.88 -1.60
N ARG A 150 -14.55 -12.71 -2.05
CA ARG A 150 -14.58 -14.18 -1.93
C ARG A 150 -13.25 -14.65 -1.35
N PRO A 151 -13.23 -15.24 -0.16
CA PRO A 151 -12.00 -15.74 0.49
C PRO A 151 -11.16 -16.66 -0.39
N GLU A 152 -11.82 -17.51 -1.19
CA GLU A 152 -11.21 -18.58 -1.96
C GLU A 152 -10.40 -18.06 -3.16
N ASP A 153 -10.69 -16.82 -3.59
CA ASP A 153 -10.04 -16.18 -4.74
C ASP A 153 -8.74 -15.43 -4.35
N LEU A 154 -8.37 -15.46 -3.06
CA LEU A 154 -7.28 -14.65 -2.51
C LEU A 154 -6.01 -15.50 -2.37
N HIS A 155 -5.30 -15.72 -3.48
CA HIS A 155 -3.90 -16.15 -3.46
C HIS A 155 -2.98 -15.00 -2.98
N GLY A 156 -3.29 -14.39 -1.83
CA GLY A 156 -2.59 -13.21 -1.30
C GLY A 156 -3.08 -11.86 -1.85
N LEU A 157 -4.01 -11.82 -2.81
CA LEU A 157 -4.61 -10.59 -3.32
C LEU A 157 -5.65 -10.01 -2.34
N TRP A 158 -5.86 -8.70 -2.38
CA TRP A 158 -6.89 -7.99 -1.60
C TRP A 158 -8.16 -7.69 -2.40
N TYR A 159 -8.19 -8.11 -3.66
CA TYR A 159 -9.29 -7.93 -4.59
C TYR A 159 -9.49 -9.23 -5.36
N PRO A 160 -10.75 -9.56 -5.71
CA PRO A 160 -11.03 -10.76 -6.51
C PRO A 160 -10.58 -10.56 -7.97
N PRO A 161 -9.93 -11.58 -8.57
CA PRO A 161 -9.30 -11.47 -9.90
C PRO A 161 -10.30 -11.40 -11.05
N ASP A 162 -11.53 -11.91 -10.84
CA ASP A 162 -12.62 -11.94 -11.82
C ASP A 162 -13.30 -10.57 -12.04
N LEU A 163 -13.06 -9.58 -11.17
CA LEU A 163 -13.65 -8.24 -11.27
C LEU A 163 -13.01 -7.31 -12.32
N GLY A 164 -12.13 -7.86 -13.16
CA GLY A 164 -11.54 -7.16 -14.30
C GLY A 164 -10.48 -6.13 -13.91
N PHE A 165 -9.81 -6.32 -12.77
CA PHE A 165 -8.69 -5.47 -12.36
C PHE A 165 -7.52 -5.62 -13.33
N LYS A 166 -7.04 -4.50 -13.87
CA LYS A 166 -5.75 -4.49 -14.57
C LYS A 166 -4.63 -4.36 -13.55
N ALA A 167 -3.96 -5.47 -13.28
CA ALA A 167 -2.78 -5.50 -12.42
C ALA A 167 -1.57 -4.86 -13.13
N ARG A 168 -0.89 -3.93 -12.48
CA ARG A 168 0.33 -3.31 -12.99
C ARG A 168 1.37 -3.18 -11.90
N ASN A 169 2.60 -3.58 -12.21
CA ASN A 169 3.73 -3.42 -11.31
C ASN A 169 4.24 -1.99 -11.45
N GLN A 170 4.25 -1.25 -10.35
CA GLN A 170 5.00 -0.01 -10.28
C GLN A 170 6.47 -0.40 -10.19
N ARG A 171 7.14 -0.40 -11.35
CA ARG A 171 8.60 -0.29 -11.36
C ARG A 171 8.90 1.10 -10.82
N ALA A 172 9.61 1.19 -9.69
CA ALA A 172 10.38 2.40 -9.41
C ALA A 172 11.17 2.68 -10.69
N GLN A 173 10.86 3.77 -11.39
CA GLN A 173 11.75 4.21 -12.44
C GLN A 173 13.08 4.48 -11.73
N PRO A 174 14.22 3.99 -12.26
CA PRO A 174 15.48 4.55 -11.82
C PRO A 174 15.34 6.07 -12.02
N LEU A 175 15.69 6.84 -11.00
CA LEU A 175 15.93 8.26 -11.18
C LEU A 175 16.88 8.39 -12.36
N SER A 176 16.36 8.86 -13.50
CA SER A 176 17.17 9.30 -14.61
C SER A 176 17.86 10.58 -14.14
N PHE A 177 18.96 10.43 -13.42
CA PHE A 177 20.00 11.44 -13.49
C PHE A 177 20.45 11.45 -14.95
N LYS A 178 20.14 12.52 -15.67
CA LYS A 178 20.97 12.90 -16.80
C LYS A 178 22.31 13.29 -16.20
N ASP A 179 23.19 12.31 -16.03
CA ASP A 179 24.62 12.58 -15.99
C ASP A 179 25.02 12.86 -17.44
N ASP A 180 25.13 14.15 -17.76
CA ASP A 180 26.00 14.57 -18.84
C ASP A 180 27.44 14.28 -18.38
N GLY A 181 27.91 13.08 -18.70
CA GLY A 181 29.33 12.70 -18.80
C GLY A 181 30.12 12.63 -17.49
N ALA A 182 30.40 11.40 -17.03
CA ALA A 182 31.75 10.83 -17.08
C ALA A 182 31.82 9.52 -16.28
N GLU A 183 32.38 8.52 -16.95
CA GLU A 183 33.20 7.42 -16.40
C GLU A 183 32.53 6.35 -15.51
N ALA A 184 32.48 5.16 -16.08
CA ALA A 184 32.10 3.92 -15.41
C ALA A 184 33.30 3.35 -14.63
N ALA A 185 33.15 3.22 -13.31
CA ALA A 185 33.83 2.20 -12.52
C ALA A 185 33.05 1.98 -11.21
N ASP A 186 32.77 0.71 -10.94
CA ASP A 186 32.53 0.08 -9.63
C ASP A 186 31.65 0.84 -8.60
N ARG A 187 30.36 0.50 -8.51
CA ARG A 187 29.44 1.08 -7.51
C ARG A 187 29.26 0.17 -6.28
N PRO A 188 29.64 0.60 -5.07
CA PRO A 188 29.32 -0.08 -3.81
C PRO A 188 27.85 0.16 -3.40
N PRO A 189 27.32 -0.57 -2.38
CA PRO A 189 25.93 -0.46 -1.93
C PRO A 189 25.50 0.98 -1.61
N GLN A 190 24.29 1.33 -2.06
CA GLN A 190 23.71 2.66 -1.86
C GLN A 190 23.13 2.79 -0.45
N SER A 191 23.73 3.67 0.35
CA SER A 191 23.19 4.14 1.62
C SER A 191 22.19 5.28 1.40
N LEU A 192 21.14 5.33 2.23
CA LEU A 192 20.26 6.51 2.32
C LEU A 192 20.96 7.65 3.07
N PRO A 193 20.72 8.93 2.73
CA PRO A 193 21.30 10.05 3.47
C PRO A 193 20.72 10.15 4.90
N PRO A 194 21.54 10.55 5.89
CA PRO A 194 21.12 10.70 7.30
C PRO A 194 20.11 11.86 7.50
N PRO A 195 19.40 11.90 8.66
CA PRO A 195 18.24 12.76 8.92
C PRO A 195 18.48 14.26 8.80
#